data_AF-A0A7L5BRR5-F1
#
_entry.id   AF-A0A7L5BRR5-F1
#
_cell.length_a   1.000
_cell.length_b   1.000
_cell.length_c   1.000
_cell.angle_alpha   90.00
_cell.angle_beta   90.00
_cell.angle_gamma   90.00
#
_symmetry.space_group_name_H-M   'P 1'
#
loop_
_entity.id
_entity.type
_entity.pdbx_description
1 polymer ?
#
loop_
_entity_poly.entity_id
_entity_poly.type
_entity_poly.pdbx_seq_one_letter_code
_entity_poly.pdbx_strand_id
1 'polypeptide(L)'
;MVTVAKIIADALNVPTRNDKALFGAVRALGLTISKREGEYRISRPNLSRERAEAIAYYTQDREDAWGTAEEMARDAGTLGS
;
A
#
# COMPACT_ATOMS: atom_id res chain seq x y z
N MET A 1 -12.18 -20.69 -0.14
CA MET A 1 -11.78 -19.51 0.66
C MET A 1 -10.54 -18.92 0.01
N VAL A 2 -10.60 -17.70 -0.52
CA VAL A 2 -9.41 -17.00 -1.03
C VAL A 2 -8.79 -16.26 0.15
N THR A 3 -7.60 -16.66 0.59
CA THR A 3 -6.89 -16.03 1.71
C THR A 3 -6.40 -14.64 1.30
N VAL A 4 -6.34 -13.70 2.24
CA VAL A 4 -5.77 -12.35 2.03
C VAL A 4 -4.37 -12.45 1.42
N ALA A 5 -3.55 -13.40 1.87
CA ALA A 5 -2.24 -13.69 1.29
C ALA A 5 -2.29 -14.05 -0.21
N LYS A 6 -3.35 -14.72 -0.68
CA LYS A 6 -3.52 -15.08 -2.10
C LYS A 6 -3.96 -13.89 -2.94
N ILE A 7 -4.77 -12.98 -2.39
CA ILE A 7 -5.12 -11.70 -3.04
C ILE A 7 -3.89 -10.80 -3.15
N ILE A 8 -3.07 -10.77 -2.09
CA ILE A 8 -1.82 -10.01 -2.06
C ILE A 8 -0.82 -10.61 -3.05
N ALA A 9 -0.66 -11.94 -3.06
CA ALA A 9 0.20 -12.62 -4.04
C ALA A 9 -0.26 -12.37 -5.49
N ASP A 10 -1.56 -12.38 -5.77
CA ASP A 10 -2.09 -12.10 -7.11
C ASP A 10 -1.87 -10.62 -7.52
N ALA A 11 -2.05 -9.70 -6.57
CA ALA A 11 -1.79 -8.26 -6.77
C ALA A 11 -0.29 -7.94 -6.95
N LEU A 12 0.60 -8.71 -6.32
CA LEU A 12 2.05 -8.61 -6.47
C LEU A 12 2.57 -9.32 -7.73
N ASN A 13 1.82 -10.29 -8.27
CA ASN A 13 2.17 -11.07 -9.45
C ASN A 13 1.62 -10.49 -10.76
N VAL A 14 1.13 -9.24 -10.72
CA VAL A 14 0.69 -8.53 -11.93
C VAL A 14 1.92 -8.24 -12.80
N PRO A 15 1.98 -8.73 -14.06
CA PRO A 15 3.15 -8.58 -14.94
C PRO A 15 3.46 -7.12 -15.32
N THR A 16 2.63 -6.17 -14.90
CA THR A 16 2.86 -4.74 -15.00
C THR A 16 2.67 -4.08 -13.64
N ARG A 17 3.78 -3.71 -12.98
CA ARG A 17 3.83 -2.82 -11.80
C ARG A 17 3.42 -1.40 -12.19
N ASN A 18 2.14 -1.21 -12.52
CA ASN A 18 1.56 0.09 -12.85
C ASN A 18 0.84 0.70 -11.64
N ASP A 19 0.49 1.99 -11.71
CA ASP A 19 -0.15 2.72 -10.62
C ASP A 19 -1.48 2.08 -10.20
N LYS A 20 -2.24 1.50 -11.14
CA LYS A 20 -3.52 0.85 -10.84
C LYS A 20 -3.34 -0.41 -9.98
N ALA A 21 -2.34 -1.22 -10.30
CA ALA A 21 -1.99 -2.42 -9.52
C ALA A 21 -1.52 -2.03 -8.11
N LEU A 22 -0.65 -1.02 -8.01
CA LEU A 22 -0.19 -0.50 -6.72
C LEU A 22 -1.37 -0.02 -5.85
N PHE A 23 -2.26 0.77 -6.43
CA PHE A 23 -3.43 1.27 -5.70
C PHE A 23 -4.36 0.15 -5.24
N GLY A 24 -4.55 -0.88 -6.06
CA GLY A 24 -5.32 -2.07 -5.70
C GLY A 24 -4.67 -2.83 -4.54
N ALA A 25 -3.36 -3.08 -4.62
CA ALA A 25 -2.62 -3.79 -3.60
C ALA A 25 -2.62 -3.07 -2.25
N VAL A 26 -2.29 -1.78 -2.22
CA VAL A 26 -2.27 -1.01 -0.97
C VAL A 26 -3.64 -1.00 -0.30
N ARG A 27 -4.73 -0.87 -1.08
CA ARG A 27 -6.10 -0.97 -0.54
C ARG A 27 -6.44 -2.37 -0.06
N ALA A 28 -5.99 -3.42 -0.75
CA ALA A 28 -6.19 -4.81 -0.33
C ALA A 28 -5.45 -5.13 0.98
N LEU A 29 -4.33 -4.45 1.25
CA LEU A 29 -3.59 -4.49 2.52
C LEU A 29 -4.27 -3.70 3.64
N GLY A 30 -5.43 -3.08 3.38
CA GLY A 30 -6.15 -2.24 4.34
C GLY A 30 -5.54 -0.86 4.51
N LEU A 31 -4.59 -0.45 3.67
CA LEU A 31 -3.94 0.86 3.73
C LEU A 31 -4.62 1.85 2.76
N THR A 32 -4.31 3.13 2.92
CA THR A 32 -4.74 4.20 2.04
C THR A 32 -3.58 4.65 1.16
N ILE A 33 -3.85 4.91 -0.12
CA ILE A 33 -2.86 5.47 -1.05
C ILE A 33 -3.47 6.57 -1.91
N SER A 34 -2.68 7.60 -2.17
CA SER A 34 -2.96 8.65 -3.13
C SER A 34 -1.70 9.01 -3.90
N LYS A 35 -1.86 9.64 -5.08
CA LYS A 35 -0.75 10.18 -5.86
C LYS A 35 -1.05 11.64 -6.17
N ARG A 36 -0.12 12.54 -5.86
CA ARG A 36 -0.21 13.97 -6.19
C ARG A 36 1.12 14.41 -6.77
N GLU A 37 1.07 15.10 -7.91
CA GLU A 37 2.27 15.67 -8.57
C GLU A 37 3.41 14.66 -8.80
N GLY A 38 3.07 13.38 -9.02
CA GLY A 38 4.07 12.33 -9.22
C GLY A 38 4.47 11.57 -7.95
N GLU A 39 4.16 12.12 -6.76
CA GLU A 39 4.50 11.54 -5.46
C GLU A 39 3.37 10.64 -4.94
N TYR A 40 3.72 9.40 -4.59
CA TYR A 40 2.87 8.46 -3.88
C TYR A 40 2.88 8.76 -2.40
N ARG A 41 1.68 8.76 -1.82
CA ARG A 41 1.44 8.94 -0.40
C ARG A 41 0.69 7.73 0.13
N ILE A 42 1.30 6.97 1.03
CA ILE A 42 0.73 5.77 1.66
C ILE A 42 0.51 6.04 3.15
N SER A 43 -0.68 5.72 3.67
CA SER A 43 -1.02 5.93 5.08
C SER A 43 -1.95 4.84 5.62
N ARG A 44 -2.10 4.79 6.95
CA ARG A 44 -3.02 3.86 7.61
C ARG A 44 -4.48 4.31 7.45
N PRO A 45 -5.44 3.37 7.44
CA PRO A 45 -6.87 3.70 7.36
C PRO A 45 -7.36 4.33 8.66
N ASN A 46 -8.54 4.98 8.62
CA ASN A 46 -9.25 5.51 9.79
C ASN A 46 -8.48 6.55 10.63
N LEU A 47 -7.50 7.22 10.04
CA LEU A 47 -6.81 8.33 10.68
C LEU A 47 -7.46 9.67 10.31
N SER A 48 -7.42 10.61 11.25
CA SER A 48 -7.68 12.02 10.91
C SER A 48 -6.68 12.48 9.86
N ARG A 49 -7.08 13.45 9.03
CA ARG A 49 -6.22 13.96 7.94
C ARG A 49 -4.83 14.35 8.44
N GLU A 50 -4.75 15.08 9.55
CA GLU A 50 -3.49 15.54 10.15
C GLU A 50 -2.61 14.37 10.59
N ARG A 51 -3.18 13.35 11.27
CA ARG A 51 -2.43 12.14 11.62
C ARG A 51 -1.99 11.35 10.40
N ALA A 52 -2.87 11.21 9.41
CA ALA A 52 -2.56 10.55 8.15
C ALA A 52 -1.48 11.30 7.35
N GLU A 53 -1.32 12.61 7.54
CA GLU A 53 -0.25 13.42 6.93
C GLU A 53 1.06 13.24 7.69
N ALA A 54 1.01 13.24 9.02
CA ALA A 54 2.17 13.12 9.89
C ALA A 54 2.86 11.75 9.83
N ILE A 55 2.11 10.67 9.59
CA ILE A 55 2.68 9.31 9.52
C ILE A 55 2.65 8.70 8.11
N ALA A 56 2.26 9.48 7.10
CA ALA A 56 2.29 9.01 5.73
C ALA A 56 3.73 8.82 5.26
N TYR A 57 3.94 7.78 4.46
CA TYR A 57 5.15 7.65 3.68
C TYR A 57 4.96 8.31 2.32
N TYR A 58 5.96 9.08 1.90
CA TYR A 58 5.98 9.82 0.65
C TYR A 58 7.16 9.33 -0.19
N THR A 59 6.90 8.97 -1.45
CA THR A 59 7.95 8.61 -2.40
C THR A 59 7.51 8.93 -3.81
N GLN A 60 8.45 9.35 -4.66
CA GLN A 60 8.21 9.55 -6.09
C GLN A 60 8.49 8.26 -6.88
N ASP A 61 9.14 7.29 -6.26
CA ASP A 61 9.45 6.01 -6.85
C ASP A 61 8.31 5.01 -6.59
N ARG A 62 7.90 4.31 -7.66
CA ARG A 62 6.79 3.37 -7.59
C ARG A 62 7.20 2.07 -6.87
N GLU A 63 8.41 1.59 -7.08
CA GLU A 63 8.91 0.35 -6.46
C GLU A 63 9.11 0.54 -4.96
N ASP A 64 9.59 1.71 -4.54
CA ASP A 64 9.65 2.08 -3.12
C ASP A 64 8.26 2.15 -2.49
N ALA A 65 7.26 2.62 -3.23
CA ALA A 65 5.87 2.64 -2.77
C ALA A 65 5.32 1.23 -2.55
N TRP A 66 5.69 0.27 -3.40
CA TRP A 66 5.34 -1.14 -3.22
C TRP A 66 5.98 -1.72 -1.95
N GLY A 67 7.31 -1.58 -1.79
CA GLY A 67 8.02 -2.09 -0.63
C GLY A 67 7.49 -1.50 0.68
N THR A 68 7.21 -0.19 0.67
CA THR A 68 6.60 0.49 1.82
C THR A 68 5.23 -0.08 2.17
N ALA A 69 4.36 -0.30 1.18
CA ALA A 69 3.03 -0.83 1.44
C ALA A 69 3.10 -2.23 2.08
N GLU A 70 4.04 -3.07 1.65
CA GLU A 70 4.28 -4.39 2.25
C GLU A 70 4.79 -4.28 3.69
N GLU A 71 5.80 -3.44 3.94
CA GLU A 71 6.37 -3.25 5.28
C GLU A 71 5.33 -2.69 6.26
N MET A 72 4.55 -1.68 5.84
CA MET A 72 3.47 -1.14 6.65
C MET A 72 2.37 -2.17 6.95
N ALA A 73 2.10 -3.08 6.01
CA ALA A 73 1.12 -4.14 6.20
C ALA A 73 1.64 -5.27 7.11
N ARG A 74 2.94 -5.57 7.08
CA ARG A 74 3.61 -6.47 8.05
C ARG A 74 3.56 -5.89 9.46
N ASP A 75 3.94 -4.62 9.63
CA ASP A 75 3.89 -3.93 10.92
C ASP A 75 2.46 -3.86 11.49
N ALA A 76 1.46 -3.68 10.63
CA ALA A 76 0.06 -3.69 11.03
C ALA A 76 -0.49 -5.09 11.40
N GLY A 77 0.30 -6.16 11.22
CA GLY A 77 -0.13 -7.54 11.45
C GLY A 77 -1.08 -8.09 10.39
N THR A 78 -1.26 -7.38 9.26
CA THR A 78 -2.12 -7.81 8.13
C THR A 78 -1.46 -8.94 7.33
N LEU A 79 -0.13 -8.91 7.26
CA LEU A 79 0.70 -10.00 6.75
C LEU A 79 1.23 -10.75 7.98
N GLY A 80 0.56 -11.84 8.36
CA GLY A 80 0.93 -12.66 9.52
C GLY A 80 2.38 -13.16 9.45
N SER A 81 3.00 -13.26 10.63
CA SER A 81 4.33 -13.82 10.87
C SER A 81 4.53 -15.22 10.30
#